data_AF-A0A2U1UYW8-F1
#
_entry.id   AF-A0A2U1UYW8-F1
#
_cell.length_a   1.000
_cell.length_b   1.000
_cell.length_c   1.000
_cell.angle_alpha   90.00
_cell.angle_beta   90.00
_cell.angle_gamma   90.00
#
_symmetry.space_group_name_H-M   'P 1'
#
loop_
_entity.id
_entity.type
_entity.pdbx_description
1 polymer ?
#
loop_
_entity_poly.entity_id
_entity_poly.type
_entity_poly.pdbx_seq_one_letter_code
_entity_poly.pdbx_strand_id
1 'polypeptide(L)'
;MAGQPGFFDVDERYAALSAAGDPLERLAAVVDFEIFRPVLDAALARSDRSRGGRPPYDAVLMFRVLVLQALYSLSDEQAEFQLRDRLSFMRFAGLGLHQTVPDAKTIWLYREQLKQAGAIEALFRRFDEVLVSKGYLAMGGQIIDATIIAAPRQKLTLEEKATIREGGTPEGWSRAKRAQKDQDARWTLKRGRTKPKSEGHQRQAIQIAVPVFGYKSHIGIDRRHGLIRRWAVTDAAQHDSRSFDGLLDPENTASRVWADTAYRTKRNLEVLERRGLSERIQFRRPPRRPLSELQAKANATRARIRSGIEHVFAAQKHRMALFVRTIGLARAQVKIGMANLAYNFTRLAWLSTRVAPA
;
A
#
# COMPACT_ATOMS: atom_id res chain seq x y z
N MET A 1 28.34 -42.20 -5.95
CA MET A 1 27.07 -42.87 -6.25
C MET A 1 26.20 -41.88 -7.00
N ALA A 2 25.78 -42.21 -8.22
CA ALA A 2 24.88 -41.39 -9.04
C ALA A 2 23.58 -41.14 -8.24
N GLY A 3 23.08 -39.93 -8.05
CA GLY A 3 23.05 -38.79 -8.98
C GLY A 3 21.66 -38.64 -9.61
N GLN A 4 20.70 -39.51 -9.28
CA GLN A 4 19.30 -39.34 -9.64
C GLN A 4 18.55 -38.62 -8.51
N PRO A 5 17.80 -37.55 -8.81
CA PRO A 5 16.89 -36.97 -7.84
C PRO A 5 15.85 -38.01 -7.44
N GLY A 6 15.66 -38.20 -6.14
CA GLY A 6 14.63 -39.04 -5.58
C GLY A 6 13.24 -38.51 -5.91
N PHE A 7 12.27 -39.42 -6.03
CA PHE A 7 10.89 -39.10 -6.37
C PHE A 7 10.24 -38.11 -5.40
N PHE A 8 10.69 -38.09 -4.14
CA PHE A 8 10.15 -37.26 -3.06
C PHE A 8 11.04 -36.06 -2.69
N ASP A 9 12.16 -35.83 -3.38
CA ASP A 9 13.14 -34.79 -3.00
C ASP A 9 12.50 -33.39 -2.89
N VAL A 10 11.52 -33.10 -3.74
CA VAL A 10 10.81 -31.81 -3.75
C VAL A 10 9.87 -31.69 -2.54
N ASP A 11 9.17 -32.76 -2.20
CA ASP A 11 8.26 -32.80 -1.06
C ASP A 11 9.04 -32.72 0.25
N GLU A 12 10.18 -33.41 0.35
CA GLU A 12 11.09 -33.30 1.49
C GLU A 12 11.62 -31.88 1.66
N ARG A 13 11.98 -31.19 0.56
CA ARG A 13 12.39 -29.78 0.60
C ARG A 13 11.23 -28.88 1.03
N TYR A 14 10.01 -29.12 0.58
CA TYR A 14 8.84 -28.38 1.05
C TYR A 14 8.56 -28.62 2.53
N ALA A 15 8.66 -29.87 3.00
CA ALA A 15 8.50 -30.20 4.41
C ALA A 15 9.56 -29.51 5.28
N ALA A 16 10.82 -29.47 4.83
CA ALA A 16 11.88 -28.74 5.51
C ALA A 16 11.62 -27.22 5.56
N LEU A 17 11.10 -26.63 4.46
CA LEU A 17 10.70 -25.22 4.43
C LEU A 17 9.52 -24.93 5.37
N SER A 18 8.53 -25.82 5.42
CA SER A 18 7.41 -25.73 6.35
C SER A 18 7.88 -25.82 7.80
N ALA A 19 8.78 -26.75 8.12
CA ALA A 19 9.39 -26.89 9.44
C ALA A 19 10.20 -25.65 9.86
N ALA A 20 10.86 -24.99 8.91
CA ALA A 20 11.57 -23.73 9.14
C ALA A 20 10.63 -22.52 9.31
N GLY A 21 9.33 -22.68 9.06
CA GLY A 21 8.30 -21.64 9.23
C GLY A 21 8.16 -20.71 8.03
N ASP A 22 7.87 -21.27 6.85
CA ASP A 22 7.62 -20.48 5.63
C ASP A 22 6.49 -19.44 5.85
N PRO A 23 6.80 -18.13 5.82
CA PRO A 23 5.82 -17.09 6.04
C PRO A 23 4.74 -17.02 4.94
N LEU A 24 5.04 -17.50 3.72
CA LEU A 24 4.10 -17.48 2.59
C LEU A 24 3.06 -18.60 2.69
N GLU A 25 3.46 -19.76 3.20
CA GLU A 25 2.54 -20.85 3.51
C GLU A 25 1.50 -20.41 4.55
N ARG A 26 1.97 -19.75 5.62
CA ARG A 26 1.08 -19.17 6.62
C ARG A 26 0.15 -18.11 6.03
N LEU A 27 0.64 -17.29 5.11
CA LEU A 27 -0.19 -16.30 4.44
C LEU A 27 -1.29 -16.96 3.61
N ALA A 28 -0.94 -18.00 2.84
CA ALA A 28 -1.88 -18.77 2.03
C ALA A 28 -2.89 -19.56 2.87
N ALA A 29 -2.52 -20.00 4.07
CA ALA A 29 -3.44 -20.66 4.99
C ALA A 29 -4.48 -19.70 5.59
N VAL A 30 -4.13 -18.42 5.80
CA VAL A 30 -5.01 -17.44 6.45
C VAL A 30 -5.88 -16.69 5.43
N VAL A 31 -5.37 -16.46 4.22
CA VAL A 31 -6.06 -15.77 3.14
C VAL A 31 -6.41 -16.77 2.07
N ASP A 32 -7.70 -17.10 1.96
CA ASP A 32 -8.21 -17.76 0.78
C ASP A 32 -8.19 -16.76 -0.38
N PHE A 33 -7.32 -16.99 -1.36
CA PHE A 33 -7.19 -16.12 -2.52
C PHE A 33 -8.28 -16.35 -3.59
N GLU A 34 -9.03 -17.45 -3.52
CA GLU A 34 -10.11 -17.73 -4.47
C GLU A 34 -11.28 -16.75 -4.31
N ILE A 35 -11.43 -16.12 -3.14
CA ILE A 35 -12.43 -15.06 -2.90
C ILE A 35 -12.34 -13.89 -3.90
N PHE A 36 -11.15 -13.68 -4.50
CA PHE A 36 -10.88 -12.62 -5.44
C PHE A 36 -11.23 -13.00 -6.88
N ARG A 37 -11.36 -14.29 -7.20
CA ARG A 37 -11.58 -14.77 -8.56
C ARG A 37 -12.73 -14.07 -9.28
N PRO A 38 -13.93 -13.87 -8.69
CA PRO A 38 -15.03 -13.22 -9.40
C PRO A 38 -14.67 -11.79 -9.85
N VAL A 39 -13.97 -11.03 -8.99
CA VAL A 39 -13.53 -9.67 -9.29
C VAL A 39 -12.42 -9.67 -10.35
N LEU A 40 -11.48 -10.61 -10.25
CA LEU A 40 -10.38 -10.74 -11.21
C LEU A 40 -10.86 -11.17 -12.59
N ASP A 41 -11.73 -12.17 -12.69
CA ASP A 41 -12.26 -12.65 -13.97
C ASP A 41 -13.10 -11.57 -14.67
N ALA A 42 -13.91 -10.83 -13.91
CA ALA A 42 -14.64 -9.67 -14.43
C ALA A 42 -13.70 -8.58 -14.96
N ALA A 43 -12.61 -8.29 -14.24
CA ALA A 43 -11.63 -7.28 -14.63
C ALA A 43 -10.82 -7.65 -15.88
N LEU A 44 -10.54 -8.94 -16.07
CA LEU A 44 -9.71 -9.41 -17.18
C LEU A 44 -10.50 -9.55 -18.48
N ALA A 45 -11.83 -9.57 -18.42
CA ALA A 45 -12.76 -9.60 -19.56
C ALA A 45 -12.27 -10.54 -20.69
N ARG A 46 -11.85 -11.75 -20.32
CA ARG A 46 -11.20 -12.68 -21.25
C ARG A 46 -12.19 -13.10 -22.34
N SER A 47 -11.78 -12.93 -23.60
CA SER A 47 -12.59 -13.26 -24.77
C SER A 47 -12.92 -14.74 -24.87
N ASP A 48 -13.99 -15.05 -25.61
CA ASP A 48 -14.36 -16.42 -25.97
C ASP A 48 -13.17 -17.18 -26.61
N ARG A 49 -12.99 -18.42 -26.16
CA ARG A 49 -11.85 -19.31 -26.46
C ARG A 49 -12.01 -20.09 -27.76
N SER A 50 -13.12 -19.86 -28.47
CA SER A 50 -13.47 -20.51 -29.73
C SER A 50 -12.41 -20.36 -30.85
N ARG A 51 -11.54 -19.35 -30.78
CA ARG A 51 -10.51 -19.07 -31.82
C ARG A 51 -9.13 -19.70 -31.58
N GLY A 52 -8.96 -20.50 -30.52
CA GLY A 52 -7.69 -21.18 -30.22
C GLY A 52 -6.57 -20.26 -29.71
N GLY A 53 -5.58 -20.84 -29.02
CA GLY A 53 -4.43 -20.13 -28.44
C GLY A 53 -3.91 -20.79 -27.16
N ARG A 54 -2.71 -20.40 -26.70
CA ARG A 54 -2.18 -20.88 -25.41
C ARG A 54 -3.10 -20.42 -24.27
N PRO A 55 -3.52 -21.32 -23.35
CA PRO A 55 -4.36 -20.94 -22.24
C PRO A 55 -3.72 -19.80 -21.42
N PRO A 56 -4.48 -18.74 -21.07
CA PRO A 56 -3.97 -17.70 -20.20
C PRO A 56 -3.71 -18.27 -18.80
N TYR A 57 -2.74 -17.69 -18.09
CA TYR A 57 -2.49 -18.03 -16.69
C TYR A 57 -3.75 -17.86 -15.84
N ASP A 58 -3.87 -18.67 -14.80
CA ASP A 58 -4.94 -18.52 -13.82
C ASP A 58 -4.92 -17.11 -13.18
N ALA A 59 -6.10 -16.51 -13.00
CA ALA A 59 -6.23 -15.15 -12.50
C ALA A 59 -5.73 -15.03 -11.05
N VAL A 60 -6.06 -16.01 -10.21
CA VAL A 60 -5.64 -16.03 -8.81
C VAL A 60 -4.14 -16.25 -8.70
N LEU A 61 -3.55 -17.14 -9.52
CA LEU A 61 -2.10 -17.30 -9.63
C LEU A 61 -1.40 -15.97 -9.95
N MET A 62 -1.85 -15.27 -10.99
CA MET A 62 -1.28 -13.97 -11.37
C MET A 62 -1.45 -12.92 -10.27
N PHE A 63 -2.57 -12.94 -9.56
CA PHE A 63 -2.79 -12.07 -8.42
C PHE A 63 -1.83 -12.38 -7.26
N ARG A 64 -1.57 -13.65 -6.94
CA ARG A 64 -0.56 -14.05 -5.95
C ARG A 64 0.84 -13.59 -6.35
N VAL A 65 1.18 -13.60 -7.64
CA VAL A 65 2.43 -13.01 -8.14
C VAL A 65 2.50 -11.49 -7.84
N LEU A 66 1.42 -10.75 -8.04
CA LEU A 66 1.39 -9.32 -7.67
C LEU A 66 1.54 -9.11 -6.15
N VAL A 67 1.01 -10.02 -5.32
CA VAL A 67 1.21 -9.99 -3.87
C VAL A 67 2.68 -10.20 -3.52
N LEU A 68 3.37 -11.17 -4.14
CA LEU A 68 4.82 -11.34 -3.98
C LEU A 68 5.60 -10.07 -4.37
N GLN A 69 5.24 -9.43 -5.49
CA GLN A 69 5.86 -8.17 -5.90
C GLN A 69 5.64 -7.03 -4.90
N ALA A 70 4.51 -7.02 -4.20
CA ALA A 70 4.22 -6.02 -3.17
C ALA A 70 4.99 -6.31 -1.88
N LEU A 71 5.04 -7.57 -1.44
CA LEU A 71 5.73 -7.99 -0.21
C LEU A 71 7.25 -7.83 -0.30
N TYR A 72 7.85 -8.13 -1.46
CA TYR A 72 9.31 -8.19 -1.64
C TYR A 72 9.88 -7.09 -2.55
N SER A 73 9.09 -6.05 -2.90
CA SER A 73 9.51 -4.92 -3.75
C SER A 73 10.03 -5.29 -5.14
N LEU A 74 9.61 -6.43 -5.70
CA LEU A 74 10.14 -6.95 -6.95
C LEU A 74 9.69 -6.12 -8.16
N SER A 75 10.57 -6.03 -9.17
CA SER A 75 10.18 -5.64 -10.54
C SER A 75 9.47 -6.78 -11.25
N ASP A 76 9.03 -6.56 -12.49
CA ASP A 76 8.41 -7.63 -13.29
C ASP A 76 9.46 -8.69 -13.68
N GLU A 77 10.67 -8.29 -14.04
CA GLU A 77 11.80 -9.18 -14.34
C GLU A 77 12.31 -9.92 -13.10
N GLN A 78 12.37 -9.23 -11.96
CA GLN A 78 12.74 -9.90 -10.71
C GLN A 78 11.65 -10.86 -10.24
N ALA A 79 10.36 -10.58 -10.46
CA ALA A 79 9.31 -11.53 -10.14
C ALA A 79 9.44 -12.80 -11.00
N GLU A 80 9.65 -12.65 -12.31
CA GLU A 80 9.92 -13.78 -13.21
C GLU A 80 11.14 -14.60 -12.74
N PHE A 81 12.26 -13.94 -12.45
CA PHE A 81 13.47 -14.62 -11.97
C PHE A 81 13.23 -15.38 -10.66
N GLN A 82 12.63 -14.72 -9.66
CA GLN A 82 12.40 -15.31 -8.35
C GLN A 82 11.38 -16.46 -8.39
N LEU A 83 10.42 -16.42 -9.33
CA LEU A 83 9.50 -17.55 -9.56
C LEU A 83 10.19 -18.76 -10.19
N ARG A 84 11.30 -18.57 -10.92
CA ARG A 84 12.12 -19.71 -11.41
C ARG A 84 13.05 -20.27 -10.35
N ASP A 85 13.54 -19.40 -9.46
CA ASP A 85 14.60 -19.73 -8.50
C ASP A 85 14.05 -20.29 -7.17
N ARG A 86 12.95 -19.76 -6.66
CA ARG A 86 12.50 -20.01 -5.28
C ARG A 86 11.30 -20.93 -5.19
N LEU A 87 11.50 -22.10 -4.59
CA LEU A 87 10.44 -23.07 -4.29
C LEU A 87 9.29 -22.47 -3.47
N SER A 88 9.57 -21.66 -2.44
CA SER A 88 8.50 -21.04 -1.63
C SER A 88 7.63 -20.09 -2.44
N PHE A 89 8.19 -19.41 -3.44
CA PHE A 89 7.43 -18.50 -4.31
C PHE A 89 6.58 -19.29 -5.31
N MET A 90 7.13 -20.36 -5.89
CA MET A 90 6.37 -21.28 -6.75
C MET A 90 5.20 -21.89 -5.99
N ARG A 91 5.45 -22.44 -4.80
CA ARG A 91 4.43 -23.01 -3.91
C ARG A 91 3.34 -21.99 -3.58
N PHE A 92 3.73 -20.78 -3.18
CA PHE A 92 2.75 -19.72 -2.88
C PHE A 92 1.90 -19.34 -4.09
N ALA A 93 2.53 -19.15 -5.25
CA ALA A 93 1.83 -18.83 -6.49
C ALA A 93 0.92 -19.98 -6.99
N GLY A 94 1.14 -21.21 -6.53
CA GLY A 94 0.44 -22.41 -7.00
C GLY A 94 1.04 -22.98 -8.29
N LEU A 95 2.32 -22.72 -8.55
CA LEU A 95 3.05 -23.23 -9.71
C LEU A 95 3.73 -24.57 -9.39
N GLY A 96 3.50 -25.56 -10.25
CA GLY A 96 4.27 -26.80 -10.26
C GLY A 96 5.65 -26.62 -10.93
N LEU A 97 6.63 -27.46 -10.58
CA LEU A 97 7.99 -27.39 -11.15
C LEU A 97 8.05 -27.57 -12.67
N HIS A 98 7.11 -28.33 -13.23
CA HIS A 98 6.98 -28.57 -14.66
C HIS A 98 6.26 -27.44 -15.40
N GLN A 99 5.62 -26.51 -14.67
CA GLN A 99 4.82 -25.44 -15.26
C GLN A 99 5.72 -24.26 -15.62
N THR A 100 5.40 -23.65 -16.76
CA THR A 100 6.07 -22.42 -17.18
C THR A 100 5.70 -21.25 -16.28
N VAL A 101 6.67 -20.48 -15.82
CA VAL A 101 6.41 -19.26 -15.04
C VAL A 101 5.95 -18.10 -15.95
N PRO A 102 5.08 -17.20 -15.45
CA PRO A 102 4.72 -16.00 -16.20
C PRO A 102 5.93 -15.08 -16.37
N ASP A 103 6.15 -14.61 -17.59
CA ASP A 103 7.22 -13.67 -17.90
C ASP A 103 6.88 -12.23 -17.44
N ALA A 104 7.89 -11.36 -17.43
CA ALA A 104 7.76 -9.97 -17.03
C ALA A 104 6.67 -9.21 -17.82
N LYS A 105 6.54 -9.48 -19.13
CA LYS A 105 5.54 -8.83 -19.99
C LYS A 105 4.12 -9.27 -19.62
N THR A 106 3.94 -10.54 -19.26
CA THR A 106 2.67 -11.12 -18.83
C THR A 106 2.24 -10.51 -17.50
N ILE A 107 3.17 -10.38 -16.55
CA ILE A 107 2.91 -9.72 -15.26
C ILE A 107 2.53 -8.24 -15.47
N TRP A 108 3.26 -7.55 -16.35
CA TRP A 108 2.97 -6.16 -16.70
C TRP A 108 1.58 -6.01 -17.33
N LEU A 109 1.24 -6.84 -18.31
CA LEU A 109 -0.04 -6.81 -19.01
C LEU A 109 -1.20 -7.06 -18.05
N TYR A 110 -1.06 -8.06 -17.17
CA TYR A 110 -2.05 -8.37 -16.15
C TYR A 110 -2.34 -7.16 -15.25
N ARG A 111 -1.29 -6.48 -14.78
CA ARG A 111 -1.43 -5.25 -13.98
C ARG A 111 -2.12 -4.14 -14.76
N GLU A 112 -1.81 -3.99 -16.05
CA GLU A 112 -2.41 -2.97 -16.91
C GLU A 112 -3.90 -3.24 -17.14
N GLN A 113 -4.33 -4.50 -17.26
CA GLN A 113 -5.73 -4.88 -17.33
C GLN A 113 -6.49 -4.55 -16.02
N LEU A 114 -5.92 -4.91 -14.86
CA LEU A 114 -6.51 -4.54 -13.57
C LEU A 114 -6.64 -3.02 -13.39
N LYS A 115 -5.67 -2.27 -13.91
CA LYS A 115 -5.69 -0.80 -13.93
C LYS A 115 -6.84 -0.28 -14.79
N GLN A 116 -6.98 -0.78 -16.03
CA GLN A 116 -8.04 -0.36 -16.95
C GLN A 116 -9.44 -0.65 -16.39
N ALA A 117 -9.59 -1.78 -15.70
CA ALA A 117 -10.84 -2.16 -15.05
C ALA A 117 -11.11 -1.46 -13.70
N GLY A 118 -10.15 -0.70 -13.15
CA GLY A 118 -10.28 -0.13 -11.80
C GLY A 118 -10.42 -1.17 -10.68
N ALA A 119 -9.93 -2.40 -10.90
CA ALA A 119 -10.30 -3.57 -10.10
C ALA A 119 -9.73 -3.55 -8.66
N ILE A 120 -8.69 -2.76 -8.39
CA ILE A 120 -7.99 -2.78 -7.11
C ILE A 120 -8.89 -2.33 -5.95
N GLU A 121 -9.78 -1.37 -6.16
CA GLU A 121 -10.73 -0.94 -5.13
C GLU A 121 -11.75 -2.05 -4.83
N ALA A 122 -12.24 -2.75 -5.87
CA ALA A 122 -13.15 -3.88 -5.71
C ALA A 122 -12.48 -5.07 -4.99
N LEU A 123 -11.21 -5.36 -5.30
CA LEU A 123 -10.44 -6.37 -4.57
C LEU A 123 -10.26 -5.99 -3.10
N PHE A 124 -10.00 -4.72 -2.81
CA PHE A 124 -9.86 -4.24 -1.45
C PHE A 124 -11.16 -4.38 -0.66
N ARG A 125 -12.29 -3.96 -1.26
CA ARG A 125 -13.63 -4.12 -0.68
C ARG A 125 -13.96 -5.60 -0.43
N ARG A 126 -13.67 -6.47 -1.41
CA ARG A 126 -13.90 -7.91 -1.27
C ARG A 126 -13.14 -8.52 -0.10
N PHE A 127 -11.90 -8.06 0.14
CA PHE A 127 -11.15 -8.51 1.31
C PHE A 127 -11.71 -7.94 2.61
N ASP A 128 -12.18 -6.70 2.61
CA ASP A 128 -12.78 -6.07 3.79
C ASP A 128 -14.05 -6.80 4.25
N GLU A 129 -14.89 -7.24 3.31
CA GLU A 129 -16.04 -8.12 3.58
C GLU A 129 -15.63 -9.41 4.32
N VAL A 130 -14.50 -10.02 3.93
CA VAL A 130 -13.96 -11.21 4.60
C VAL A 130 -13.40 -10.87 5.99
N LEU A 131 -12.79 -9.70 6.17
CA LEU A 131 -12.34 -9.25 7.49
C LEU A 131 -13.53 -9.11 8.44
N VAL A 132 -14.63 -8.52 7.95
CA VAL A 132 -15.89 -8.38 8.68
C VAL A 132 -16.48 -9.75 9.03
N SER A 133 -16.56 -10.67 8.08
CA SER A 133 -17.11 -12.02 8.31
C SER A 133 -16.27 -12.84 9.30
N LYS A 134 -14.96 -12.59 9.38
CA LYS A 134 -14.05 -13.19 10.37
C LYS A 134 -14.07 -12.49 11.74
N GLY A 135 -14.94 -11.50 11.95
CA GLY A 135 -15.11 -10.80 13.23
C GLY A 135 -14.14 -9.63 13.46
N TYR A 136 -13.32 -9.26 12.48
CA TYR A 136 -12.43 -8.09 12.57
C TYR A 136 -13.18 -6.79 12.24
N LEU A 137 -14.24 -6.50 12.99
CA LEU A 137 -15.05 -5.29 12.81
C LEU A 137 -14.29 -4.03 13.21
N ALA A 138 -14.51 -2.94 12.48
CA ALA A 138 -13.97 -1.63 12.81
C ALA A 138 -14.78 -0.98 13.95
N MET A 139 -14.45 -1.33 15.21
CA MET A 139 -15.17 -0.85 16.42
C MET A 139 -14.32 0.06 17.31
N GLY A 140 -13.04 0.26 16.98
CA GLY A 140 -12.11 1.06 17.79
C GLY A 140 -12.08 2.55 17.44
N GLY A 141 -12.88 2.98 16.47
CA GLY A 141 -12.72 4.25 15.77
C GLY A 141 -11.59 4.15 14.75
N GLN A 142 -11.24 5.29 14.15
CA GLN A 142 -10.40 5.32 12.94
C GLN A 142 -9.26 6.30 13.06
N ILE A 143 -8.09 5.91 12.55
CA ILE A 143 -6.90 6.75 12.49
C ILE A 143 -6.63 7.06 11.02
N ILE A 144 -6.53 8.35 10.69
CA ILE A 144 -6.27 8.83 9.34
C ILE A 144 -4.92 9.52 9.31
N ASP A 145 -4.09 9.11 8.36
CA ASP A 145 -2.80 9.74 8.09
C ASP A 145 -2.32 9.49 6.66
N ALA A 146 -1.31 10.22 6.23
CA ALA A 146 -0.73 10.09 4.90
C ALA A 146 0.78 9.83 4.97
N THR A 147 1.27 9.10 3.98
CA THR A 147 2.70 8.83 3.84
C THR A 147 3.17 9.06 2.42
N ILE A 148 4.34 9.67 2.27
CA ILE A 148 4.93 9.92 0.96
C ILE A 148 5.63 8.65 0.47
N ILE A 149 5.29 8.23 -0.74
CA ILE A 149 5.93 7.13 -1.47
C ILE A 149 6.76 7.73 -2.60
N ALA A 150 8.06 7.44 -2.59
CA ALA A 150 8.98 7.99 -3.58
C ALA A 150 8.82 7.33 -4.95
N ALA A 151 9.10 8.10 -5.99
CA ALA A 151 9.20 7.69 -7.38
C ALA A 151 10.56 8.15 -7.98
N PRO A 152 11.00 7.58 -9.13
CA PRO A 152 12.22 8.01 -9.80
C PRO A 152 12.24 9.52 -10.05
N ARG A 153 13.31 10.17 -9.61
CA ARG A 153 13.51 11.61 -9.83
C ARG A 153 13.75 11.87 -11.31
N GLN A 154 13.05 12.86 -11.85
CA GLN A 154 13.17 13.25 -13.25
C GLN A 154 14.04 14.49 -13.41
N LYS A 155 14.93 14.46 -14.40
CA LYS A 155 15.61 15.66 -14.90
C LYS A 155 14.67 16.37 -15.89
N LEU A 156 14.35 17.63 -15.58
CA LEU A 156 13.46 18.51 -16.31
C LEU A 156 13.98 19.95 -16.18
N THR A 157 13.81 20.78 -17.21
CA THR A 157 14.09 22.22 -17.14
C THR A 157 13.10 22.94 -16.23
N LEU A 158 13.35 24.21 -15.90
CA LEU A 158 12.43 25.00 -15.07
C LEU A 158 11.09 25.25 -15.77
N GLU A 159 11.13 25.54 -17.07
CA GLU A 159 9.94 25.73 -17.92
C GLU A 159 9.11 24.45 -18.02
N GLU A 160 9.75 23.31 -18.33
CA GLU A 160 9.07 22.00 -18.37
C GLU A 160 8.37 21.68 -17.04
N LYS A 161 9.01 22.02 -15.90
CA LYS A 161 8.40 21.83 -14.56
C LYS A 161 7.21 22.75 -14.32
N ALA A 162 7.24 23.98 -14.81
CA ALA A 162 6.13 24.93 -14.68
C ALA A 162 4.91 24.43 -15.47
N THR A 163 5.11 24.07 -16.74
CA THR A 163 4.04 23.53 -17.60
C THR A 163 3.40 22.28 -17.00
N ILE A 164 4.20 21.31 -16.52
CA ILE A 164 3.67 20.09 -15.89
C ILE A 164 2.91 20.43 -14.59
N ARG A 165 3.36 21.42 -13.82
CA ARG A 165 2.67 21.84 -12.59
C ARG A 165 1.27 22.39 -12.89
N GLU A 166 1.11 23.09 -14.00
CA GLU A 166 -0.17 23.62 -14.48
C GLU A 166 -1.05 22.58 -15.16
N GLY A 167 -0.56 21.34 -15.30
CA GLY A 167 -1.29 20.23 -15.93
C GLY A 167 -1.11 20.16 -17.45
N GLY A 168 -0.25 21.00 -18.02
CA GLY A 168 0.11 20.95 -19.44
C GLY A 168 1.22 19.93 -19.73
N THR A 169 1.34 19.56 -21.00
CA THR A 169 2.49 18.80 -21.51
C THR A 169 3.46 19.77 -22.19
N PRO A 170 4.78 19.74 -21.89
CA PRO A 170 5.74 20.63 -22.53
C PRO A 170 5.78 20.45 -24.06
N GLU A 171 5.84 21.57 -24.77
CA GLU A 171 5.95 21.59 -26.23
C GLU A 171 7.26 20.93 -26.71
N GLY A 172 7.23 20.32 -27.89
CA GLY A 172 8.39 19.61 -28.47
C GLY A 172 8.69 18.23 -27.88
N TRP A 173 7.92 17.74 -26.90
CA TRP A 173 8.07 16.36 -26.42
C TRP A 173 7.52 15.34 -27.42
N SER A 174 8.39 14.45 -27.92
CA SER A 174 7.97 13.30 -28.69
C SER A 174 7.09 12.34 -27.88
N ARG A 175 6.31 11.49 -28.57
CA ARG A 175 5.51 10.43 -27.93
C ARG A 175 6.36 9.53 -27.03
N ALA A 176 7.59 9.21 -27.45
CA ALA A 176 8.52 8.40 -26.67
C ALA A 176 8.97 9.10 -25.38
N LYS A 177 9.34 10.39 -25.46
CA LYS A 177 9.73 11.17 -24.27
C LYS A 177 8.57 11.27 -23.27
N ARG A 178 7.36 11.51 -23.75
CA ARG A 178 6.15 11.53 -22.92
C ARG A 178 5.91 10.22 -22.17
N ALA A 179 6.12 9.08 -22.82
CA ALA A 179 5.93 7.77 -22.21
C ALA A 179 6.96 7.45 -21.11
N GLN A 180 8.12 8.10 -21.13
CA GLN A 180 9.21 7.92 -20.16
C GLN A 180 9.17 8.93 -19.00
N LYS A 181 8.29 9.93 -19.05
CA LYS A 181 8.21 11.00 -18.06
C LYS A 181 6.91 10.92 -17.27
N ASP A 182 7.03 10.96 -15.95
CA ASP A 182 5.89 10.98 -15.04
C ASP A 182 5.36 12.41 -14.90
N GLN A 183 4.23 12.68 -15.56
CA GLN A 183 3.55 13.95 -15.54
C GLN A 183 2.54 14.08 -14.39
N ASP A 184 2.34 13.04 -13.57
CA ASP A 184 1.39 13.02 -12.46
C ASP A 184 2.07 13.13 -11.10
N ALA A 185 3.25 12.54 -10.93
CA ALA A 185 4.05 12.68 -9.72
C ALA A 185 4.49 14.13 -9.49
N ARG A 186 4.55 14.56 -8.23
CA ARG A 186 4.92 15.94 -7.85
C ARG A 186 6.01 15.95 -6.79
N TRP A 187 6.69 17.09 -6.68
CA TRP A 187 7.66 17.36 -5.62
C TRP A 187 6.97 17.83 -4.35
N THR A 188 7.48 17.40 -3.21
CA THR A 188 7.06 17.86 -1.89
C THR A 188 8.24 17.96 -0.94
N LEU A 189 8.08 18.69 0.16
CA LEU A 189 9.10 18.84 1.20
C LEU A 189 8.71 18.03 2.42
N LYS A 190 9.43 16.94 2.68
CA LYS A 190 9.29 16.19 3.92
C LYS A 190 10.08 16.92 5.01
N ARG A 191 9.37 17.52 5.96
CA ARG A 191 9.97 18.19 7.11
C ARG A 191 10.10 17.22 8.27
N GLY A 192 11.32 16.92 8.68
CA GLY A 192 11.64 16.14 9.87
C GLY A 192 12.33 17.00 10.93
N ARG A 193 12.30 16.54 12.18
CA ARG A 193 13.15 17.07 13.25
C ARG A 193 14.15 15.99 13.63
N THR A 194 15.43 16.32 13.67
CA THR A 194 16.43 15.41 14.23
C THR A 194 16.19 15.28 15.73
N LYS A 195 16.24 14.06 16.27
CA LYS A 195 16.29 13.87 17.73
C LYS A 195 17.58 14.51 18.25
N PRO A 196 17.56 15.28 19.35
CA PRO A 196 18.79 15.65 20.02
C PRO A 196 19.55 14.36 20.36
N LYS A 197 20.85 14.27 20.03
CA LYS A 197 21.67 13.15 20.50
C LYS A 197 21.72 13.20 22.02
N SER A 198 21.49 12.06 22.67
CA SER A 198 21.79 11.85 24.08
C SER A 198 23.30 11.77 24.24
N GLU A 199 23.92 12.91 24.57
CA GLU A 199 25.05 13.10 25.50
C GLU A 199 25.72 14.47 25.26
N GLY A 200 25.75 15.29 26.32
CA GLY A 200 26.61 16.47 26.49
C GLY A 200 26.32 17.72 25.64
N HIS A 201 25.72 17.59 24.45
CA HIS A 201 25.53 18.73 23.54
C HIS A 201 24.05 18.96 23.24
N GLN A 202 23.45 19.97 23.88
CA GLN A 202 22.12 20.50 23.54
C GLN A 202 22.17 21.20 22.16
N ARG A 203 22.32 20.43 21.07
CA ARG A 203 22.05 20.98 19.74
C ARG A 203 20.53 21.08 19.57
N GLN A 204 20.04 22.29 19.29
CA GLN A 204 18.65 22.52 18.94
C GLN A 204 18.24 21.57 17.80
N ALA A 205 17.02 21.02 17.88
CA ALA A 205 16.51 20.12 16.85
C ALA A 205 16.45 20.83 15.50
N ILE A 206 17.39 20.54 14.61
CA ILE A 206 17.44 21.09 13.25
C ILE A 206 16.23 20.53 12.49
N GLN A 207 15.43 21.42 11.89
CA GLN A 207 14.42 21.02 10.92
C GLN A 207 15.11 20.69 9.61
N ILE A 208 15.05 19.42 9.20
CA ILE A 208 15.53 19.00 7.89
C ILE A 208 14.34 18.97 6.94
N ALA A 209 14.42 19.74 5.85
CA ALA A 209 13.48 19.63 4.74
C ALA A 209 14.11 18.77 3.64
N VAL A 210 13.63 17.54 3.48
CA VAL A 210 14.10 16.63 2.43
C VAL A 210 13.11 16.70 1.26
N PRO A 211 13.56 17.10 0.05
CA PRO A 211 12.71 17.07 -1.12
C PRO A 211 12.47 15.63 -1.58
N VAL A 212 11.21 15.28 -1.75
CA VAL A 212 10.76 13.96 -2.22
C VAL A 212 9.90 14.15 -3.45
N PHE A 213 10.14 13.32 -4.47
CA PHE A 213 9.34 13.26 -5.69
C PHE A 213 8.52 11.97 -5.67
N GLY A 214 7.23 12.05 -5.94
CA GLY A 214 6.37 10.87 -6.03
C GLY A 214 4.92 11.15 -5.68
N TYR A 215 4.36 10.26 -4.87
CA TYR A 215 2.94 10.18 -4.54
C TYR A 215 2.72 10.17 -3.03
N LYS A 216 1.48 10.35 -2.59
CA LYS A 216 1.03 10.14 -1.21
C LYS A 216 0.05 8.98 -1.16
N SER A 217 0.27 8.08 -0.21
CA SER A 217 -0.73 7.10 0.20
C SER A 217 -1.43 7.64 1.44
N HIS A 218 -2.68 8.05 1.26
CA HIS A 218 -3.57 8.42 2.37
C HIS A 218 -4.28 7.16 2.85
N ILE A 219 -4.31 6.94 4.17
CA ILE A 219 -4.76 5.70 4.77
C ILE A 219 -5.65 6.01 5.96
N GLY A 220 -6.80 5.34 6.01
CA GLY A 220 -7.66 5.20 7.18
C GLY A 220 -7.58 3.77 7.71
N ILE A 221 -7.12 3.61 8.95
CA ILE A 221 -7.09 2.30 9.62
C ILE A 221 -8.12 2.22 10.73
N ASP A 222 -8.59 1.00 11.03
CA ASP A 222 -9.30 0.75 12.28
C ASP A 222 -8.31 0.71 13.45
N ARG A 223 -8.65 1.37 14.57
CA ARG A 223 -7.74 1.50 15.71
C ARG A 223 -7.46 0.18 16.43
N ARG A 224 -8.42 -0.75 16.43
CA ARG A 224 -8.38 -1.96 17.28
C ARG A 224 -7.44 -3.00 16.68
N HIS A 225 -7.61 -3.29 15.41
CA HIS A 225 -6.89 -4.31 14.67
C HIS A 225 -5.74 -3.72 13.86
N GLY A 226 -5.80 -2.43 13.51
CA GLY A 226 -4.78 -1.78 12.68
C GLY A 226 -4.84 -2.22 11.23
N LEU A 227 -6.00 -2.67 10.74
CA LEU A 227 -6.21 -3.00 9.34
C LEU A 227 -6.59 -1.72 8.59
N ILE A 228 -6.09 -1.60 7.35
CA ILE A 228 -6.46 -0.53 6.45
C ILE A 228 -7.88 -0.78 5.97
N ARG A 229 -8.78 0.19 6.16
CA ARG A 229 -10.18 0.14 5.72
C ARG A 229 -10.44 1.02 4.51
N ARG A 230 -9.81 2.20 4.52
CA ARG A 230 -9.92 3.19 3.44
C ARG A 230 -8.55 3.65 3.03
N TRP A 231 -8.37 3.93 1.75
CA TRP A 231 -7.14 4.50 1.25
C TRP A 231 -7.41 5.33 0.00
N ALA A 232 -6.49 6.25 -0.29
CA ALA A 232 -6.49 7.03 -1.52
C ALA A 232 -5.05 7.35 -1.92
N VAL A 233 -4.81 7.55 -3.21
CA VAL A 233 -3.50 7.93 -3.72
C VAL A 233 -3.61 9.24 -4.48
N THR A 234 -2.70 10.15 -4.18
CA THR A 234 -2.61 11.46 -4.82
C THR A 234 -1.17 11.73 -5.20
N ASP A 235 -0.92 12.76 -5.99
CA ASP A 235 0.42 13.31 -6.12
C ASP A 235 0.96 13.79 -4.75
N ALA A 236 2.28 13.89 -4.61
CA ALA A 236 2.88 14.23 -3.32
C ALA A 236 2.71 15.70 -2.90
N ALA A 237 2.35 16.60 -3.81
CA ALA A 237 2.14 18.02 -3.49
C ALA A 237 0.73 18.29 -2.94
N GLN A 238 -0.24 17.43 -3.25
CA GLN A 238 -1.60 17.57 -2.73
C GLN A 238 -1.61 17.61 -1.19
N HIS A 239 -2.38 18.55 -0.64
CA HIS A 239 -2.52 18.71 0.80
C HIS A 239 -3.40 17.61 1.40
N ASP A 240 -2.95 17.01 2.50
CA ASP A 240 -3.52 15.79 3.07
C ASP A 240 -5.01 15.94 3.45
N SER A 241 -5.39 17.14 3.92
CA SER A 241 -6.77 17.44 4.29
C SER A 241 -7.81 17.26 3.18
N ARG A 242 -7.42 17.27 1.89
CA ARG A 242 -8.37 17.16 0.76
C ARG A 242 -8.98 15.77 0.63
N SER A 243 -8.22 14.73 0.98
CA SER A 243 -8.65 13.33 0.88
C SER A 243 -9.45 12.85 2.09
N PHE A 244 -9.57 13.67 3.14
CA PHE A 244 -10.09 13.28 4.45
C PHE A 244 -11.47 12.62 4.40
N ASP A 245 -12.41 13.23 3.67
CA ASP A 245 -13.81 12.77 3.60
C ASP A 245 -13.93 11.36 3.00
N GLY A 246 -13.13 11.05 1.96
CA GLY A 246 -13.10 9.73 1.32
C GLY A 246 -12.41 8.64 2.15
N LEU A 247 -11.64 9.04 3.17
CA LEU A 247 -10.94 8.15 4.09
C LEU A 247 -11.76 7.80 5.33
N LEU A 248 -12.89 8.48 5.55
CA LEU A 248 -13.80 8.15 6.63
C LEU A 248 -14.55 6.88 6.30
N ASP A 249 -14.33 5.85 7.11
CA ASP A 249 -15.01 4.57 7.00
C ASP A 249 -16.44 4.68 7.55
N PRO A 250 -17.49 4.54 6.71
CA PRO A 250 -18.88 4.59 7.16
C PRO A 250 -19.31 3.33 7.91
N GLU A 251 -18.60 2.21 7.76
CA GLU A 251 -18.91 0.94 8.44
C GLU A 251 -18.25 0.86 9.83
N ASN A 252 -17.43 1.86 10.18
CA ASN A 252 -16.84 1.95 11.50
C ASN A 252 -17.90 2.38 12.53
N THR A 253 -18.24 1.47 13.42
CA THR A 253 -19.29 1.65 14.44
C THR A 253 -18.91 2.66 15.53
N ALA A 254 -17.63 3.02 15.64
CA ALA A 254 -17.17 3.96 16.65
C ALA A 254 -16.95 5.36 16.07
N SER A 255 -17.49 6.36 16.77
CA SER A 255 -17.54 7.74 16.28
C SER A 255 -16.20 8.49 16.27
N ARG A 256 -15.16 7.99 16.94
CA ARG A 256 -13.92 8.76 17.17
C ARG A 256 -12.96 8.68 15.98
N VAL A 257 -12.50 9.84 15.51
CA VAL A 257 -11.55 9.98 14.39
C VAL A 257 -10.28 10.70 14.83
N TRP A 258 -9.13 10.02 14.76
CA TRP A 258 -7.81 10.59 15.05
C TRP A 258 -7.08 10.96 13.77
N ALA A 259 -6.55 12.18 13.72
CA ALA A 259 -5.74 12.64 12.60
C ALA A 259 -4.71 13.68 13.05
N ASP A 260 -3.73 13.95 12.19
CA ASP A 260 -2.70 14.95 12.44
C ASP A 260 -3.23 16.40 12.36
N THR A 261 -2.38 17.38 12.63
CA THR A 261 -2.77 18.79 12.60
C THR A 261 -3.16 19.30 11.20
N ALA A 262 -2.65 18.70 10.13
CA ALA A 262 -2.93 19.12 8.75
C ALA A 262 -4.39 18.81 8.37
N TYR A 263 -5.01 17.80 8.97
CA TYR A 263 -6.43 17.48 8.77
C TYR A 263 -7.39 18.42 9.50
N ARG A 264 -6.92 19.29 10.42
CA ARG A 264 -7.79 20.21 11.19
C ARG A 264 -8.17 21.45 10.38
N THR A 265 -9.09 21.28 9.43
CA THR A 265 -9.67 22.37 8.62
C THR A 265 -11.14 22.57 8.98
N LYS A 266 -11.69 23.77 8.73
CA LYS A 266 -13.13 24.05 8.94
C LYS A 266 -14.01 23.04 8.20
N ARG A 267 -13.73 22.81 6.91
CA ARG A 267 -14.41 21.81 6.08
C ARG A 267 -14.41 20.41 6.70
N ASN A 268 -13.26 19.94 7.20
CA ASN A 268 -13.16 18.59 7.76
C ASN A 268 -13.90 18.47 9.10
N LEU A 269 -13.92 19.52 9.91
CA LEU A 269 -14.71 19.57 11.13
C LEU A 269 -16.21 19.52 10.83
N GLU A 270 -16.68 20.28 9.83
CA GLU A 270 -18.07 20.23 9.36
C GLU A 270 -18.46 18.85 8.80
N VAL A 271 -17.54 18.16 8.11
CA VAL A 271 -17.76 16.78 7.66
C VAL A 271 -17.93 15.83 8.85
N LEU A 272 -17.08 15.94 9.89
CA LEU A 272 -17.19 15.10 11.09
C LEU A 272 -18.50 15.36 11.82
N GLU A 273 -18.87 16.63 12.01
CA GLU A 273 -20.11 17.03 12.66
C GLU A 273 -21.34 16.49 11.91
N ARG A 274 -21.41 16.70 10.59
CA ARG A 274 -22.51 16.19 9.75
C ARG A 274 -22.64 14.66 9.79
N ARG A 275 -21.53 13.94 9.99
CA ARG A 275 -21.51 12.47 10.10
C ARG A 275 -21.66 11.96 11.54
N GLY A 276 -21.85 12.84 12.52
CA GLY A 276 -21.94 12.44 13.94
C GLY A 276 -20.64 11.88 14.53
N LEU A 277 -19.49 12.23 13.93
CA LEU A 277 -18.18 11.72 14.32
C LEU A 277 -17.49 12.67 15.31
N SER A 278 -16.89 12.11 16.35
CA SER A 278 -16.12 12.84 17.35
C SER A 278 -14.69 13.11 16.88
N GLU A 279 -14.32 14.38 16.82
CA GLU A 279 -13.02 14.84 16.34
C GLU A 279 -11.92 14.66 17.40
N ARG A 280 -10.91 13.87 17.05
CA ARG A 280 -9.67 13.70 17.82
C ARG A 280 -8.45 14.13 17.00
N ILE A 281 -8.62 15.20 16.22
CA ILE A 281 -7.59 15.80 15.37
C ILE A 281 -6.68 16.71 16.19
N GLN A 282 -5.36 16.61 16.03
CA GLN A 282 -4.39 17.41 16.79
C GLN A 282 -4.56 18.93 16.56
N PHE A 283 -4.30 19.71 17.61
CA PHE A 283 -4.30 21.18 17.54
C PHE A 283 -3.02 21.69 16.88
N ARG A 284 -3.17 22.62 15.94
CA ARG A 284 -2.05 23.30 15.29
C ARG A 284 -1.44 24.32 16.25
N ARG A 285 -0.12 24.33 16.36
CA ARG A 285 0.61 25.35 17.10
C ARG A 285 0.42 26.72 16.43
N PRO A 286 -0.05 27.76 17.16
CA PRO A 286 -0.15 29.10 16.60
C PRO A 286 1.23 29.68 16.24
N PRO A 287 1.32 30.59 15.25
CA PRO A 287 2.58 31.28 14.96
C PRO A 287 3.12 31.99 16.20
N ARG A 288 4.43 31.84 16.45
CA ARG A 288 5.17 32.52 17.53
C ARG A 288 4.66 32.30 18.97
N ARG A 289 3.68 31.42 19.19
CA ARG A 289 3.18 31.08 20.53
C ARG A 289 3.26 29.58 20.80
N PRO A 290 3.48 29.15 22.04
CA PRO A 290 3.33 27.75 22.40
C PRO A 290 1.85 27.34 22.33
N LEU A 291 1.58 26.03 22.28
CA LEU A 291 0.24 25.52 22.56
C LEU A 291 -0.06 25.75 24.05
N SER A 292 -1.33 25.96 24.38
CA SER A 292 -1.74 25.91 25.80
C SER A 292 -1.43 24.53 26.38
N GLU A 293 -1.16 24.46 27.68
CA GLU A 293 -0.84 23.18 28.34
C GLU A 293 -1.91 22.11 28.13
N LEU A 294 -3.18 22.50 28.18
CA LEU A 294 -4.32 21.62 27.93
C LEU A 294 -4.29 21.06 26.50
N GLN A 295 -4.05 21.91 25.49
CA GLN A 295 -3.93 21.47 24.10
C GLN A 295 -2.69 20.60 23.88
N ALA A 296 -1.58 20.90 24.54
CA ALA A 296 -0.36 20.10 24.47
C ALA A 296 -0.58 18.71 25.06
N LYS A 297 -1.20 18.61 26.24
CA LYS A 297 -1.60 17.33 26.87
C LYS A 297 -2.55 16.55 25.97
N ALA A 298 -3.58 17.20 25.42
CA ALA A 298 -4.50 16.57 24.48
C ALA A 298 -3.80 16.06 23.21
N ASN A 299 -2.86 16.84 22.65
CA ASN A 299 -2.06 16.42 21.50
C ASN A 299 -1.18 15.22 21.81
N ALA A 300 -0.59 15.14 23.01
CA ALA A 300 0.22 14.00 23.44
C ALA A 300 -0.64 12.73 23.51
N THR A 301 -1.83 12.79 24.13
CA THR A 301 -2.77 11.66 24.17
C THR A 301 -3.21 11.24 22.77
N ARG A 302 -3.56 12.20 21.90
CA ARG A 302 -3.94 11.94 20.50
C ARG A 302 -2.79 11.34 19.69
N ALA A 303 -1.56 11.81 19.91
CA ALA A 303 -0.36 11.30 19.23
C ALA A 303 -0.09 9.84 19.57
N ARG A 304 -0.22 9.46 20.85
CA ARG A 304 -0.05 8.08 21.33
C ARG A 304 -1.03 7.11 20.70
N ILE A 305 -2.26 7.56 20.43
CA ILE A 305 -3.25 6.73 19.72
C ILE A 305 -2.92 6.68 18.23
N ARG A 306 -2.63 7.84 17.63
CA ARG A 306 -2.31 7.97 16.19
C ARG A 306 -1.09 7.13 15.80
N SER A 307 -0.11 6.94 16.68
CA SER A 307 1.10 6.17 16.39
C SER A 307 0.83 4.72 15.97
N GLY A 308 -0.37 4.18 16.20
CA GLY A 308 -0.76 2.87 15.66
C GLY A 308 -0.63 2.77 14.12
N ILE A 309 -0.88 3.86 13.38
CA ILE A 309 -0.76 3.87 11.91
C ILE A 309 0.69 3.80 11.43
N GLU A 310 1.66 4.16 12.29
CA GLU A 310 3.08 4.09 11.94
C GLU A 310 3.53 2.65 11.68
N HIS A 311 2.83 1.64 12.21
CA HIS A 311 3.09 0.25 11.86
C HIS A 311 2.81 -0.06 10.38
N VAL A 312 1.75 0.54 9.81
CA VAL A 312 1.44 0.45 8.38
C VAL A 312 2.56 1.07 7.57
N PHE A 313 2.94 2.30 7.94
CA PHE A 313 3.98 3.04 7.23
C PHE A 313 5.35 2.39 7.37
N ALA A 314 5.67 1.81 8.52
CA ALA A 314 6.90 1.06 8.72
C ALA A 314 6.93 -0.20 7.86
N ALA A 315 5.81 -0.93 7.75
CA ALA A 315 5.72 -2.09 6.86
C ALA A 315 5.92 -1.68 5.39
N GLN A 316 5.24 -0.63 4.92
CA GLN A 316 5.40 -0.12 3.57
C GLN A 316 6.83 0.35 3.27
N LYS A 317 7.45 1.11 4.18
CA LYS A 317 8.77 1.72 3.93
C LYS A 317 9.95 0.77 4.14
N HIS A 318 9.88 -0.11 5.13
CA HIS A 318 11.02 -0.95 5.52
C HIS A 318 10.87 -2.38 5.04
N ARG A 319 9.72 -3.03 5.32
CA ARG A 319 9.53 -4.43 4.95
C ARG A 319 9.28 -4.61 3.45
N MET A 320 8.40 -3.78 2.89
CA MET A 320 8.04 -3.81 1.47
C MET A 320 8.94 -2.92 0.61
N ALA A 321 9.76 -2.05 1.23
CA ALA A 321 10.57 -1.05 0.52
C ALA A 321 9.79 -0.37 -0.62
N LEU A 322 8.57 0.10 -0.32
CA LEU A 322 7.60 0.52 -1.32
C LEU A 322 8.12 1.75 -2.09
N PHE A 323 8.23 1.57 -3.40
CA PHE A 323 8.73 2.56 -4.34
C PHE A 323 7.95 2.46 -5.64
N VAL A 324 7.46 3.61 -6.15
CA VAL A 324 6.64 3.65 -7.38
C VAL A 324 7.56 3.77 -8.58
N ARG A 325 7.84 2.65 -9.25
CA ARG A 325 8.63 2.60 -10.49
C ARG A 325 7.78 2.87 -11.74
N THR A 326 6.47 2.74 -11.62
CA THR A 326 5.52 2.92 -12.71
C THR A 326 5.23 4.39 -12.97
N ILE A 327 5.01 4.73 -14.23
CA ILE A 327 4.70 6.09 -14.65
C ILE A 327 3.18 6.32 -14.65
N GLY A 328 2.75 7.37 -13.97
CA GLY A 328 1.37 7.87 -13.96
C GLY A 328 0.55 7.42 -12.75
N LEU A 329 -0.43 8.25 -12.37
CA LEU A 329 -1.21 8.13 -11.13
C LEU A 329 -2.00 6.82 -11.08
N ALA A 330 -2.65 6.41 -12.17
CA ALA A 330 -3.43 5.17 -12.20
C ALA A 330 -2.57 3.92 -11.94
N ARG A 331 -1.34 3.88 -12.45
CA ARG A 331 -0.42 2.77 -12.17
C ARG A 331 0.13 2.84 -10.74
N ALA A 332 0.39 4.06 -10.25
CA ALA A 332 0.78 4.28 -8.86
C ALA A 332 -0.33 3.82 -7.88
N GLN A 333 -1.60 4.09 -8.19
CA GLN A 333 -2.77 3.62 -7.47
C GLN A 333 -2.78 2.09 -7.39
N VAL A 334 -2.56 1.40 -8.51
CA VAL A 334 -2.48 -0.07 -8.50
C VAL A 334 -1.32 -0.57 -7.64
N LYS A 335 -0.12 0.00 -7.79
CA LYS A 335 1.06 -0.43 -7.02
C LYS A 335 0.88 -0.20 -5.51
N ILE A 336 0.37 0.95 -5.11
CA ILE A 336 0.14 1.29 -3.70
C ILE A 336 -1.05 0.52 -3.13
N GLY A 337 -2.15 0.38 -3.88
CA GLY A 337 -3.31 -0.41 -3.47
C GLY A 337 -2.95 -1.88 -3.24
N MET A 338 -2.15 -2.48 -4.12
CA MET A 338 -1.60 -3.83 -3.91
C MET A 338 -0.73 -3.93 -2.66
N ALA A 339 0.07 -2.90 -2.35
CA ALA A 339 0.87 -2.87 -1.12
C ALA A 339 0.00 -2.74 0.13
N ASN A 340 -1.06 -1.93 0.08
CA ASN A 340 -2.05 -1.81 1.17
C ASN A 340 -2.75 -3.16 1.42
N LEU A 341 -3.14 -3.85 0.35
CA LEU A 341 -3.82 -5.14 0.45
C LEU A 341 -2.87 -6.22 0.97
N ALA A 342 -1.63 -6.27 0.48
CA ALA A 342 -0.60 -7.16 1.00
C ALA A 342 -0.28 -6.89 2.47
N TYR A 343 -0.29 -5.61 2.90
CA TYR A 343 -0.15 -5.27 4.32
C TYR A 343 -1.29 -5.90 5.13
N ASN A 344 -2.53 -5.71 4.70
CA ASN A 344 -3.69 -6.29 5.34
C ASN A 344 -3.64 -7.82 5.44
N PHE A 345 -3.16 -8.52 4.40
CA PHE A 345 -2.95 -9.97 4.46
C PHE A 345 -1.96 -10.37 5.55
N THR A 346 -0.80 -9.71 5.60
CA THR A 346 0.22 -10.00 6.63
C THR A 346 -0.27 -9.61 8.03
N ARG A 347 -1.07 -8.55 8.14
CA ARG A 347 -1.66 -8.11 9.40
C ARG A 347 -2.70 -9.10 9.90
N LEU A 348 -3.57 -9.60 9.02
CA LEU A 348 -4.51 -10.66 9.33
C LEU A 348 -3.77 -11.93 9.77
N ALA A 349 -2.74 -12.36 9.03
CA ALA A 349 -1.93 -13.53 9.39
C ALA A 349 -1.24 -13.39 10.76
N TRP A 350 -0.90 -12.17 11.17
CA TRP A 350 -0.39 -11.90 12.51
C TRP A 350 -1.50 -11.91 13.58
N LEU A 351 -2.66 -11.30 13.27
CA LEU A 351 -3.82 -11.28 14.16
C LEU A 351 -4.36 -12.70 14.42
N SER A 352 -4.38 -13.58 13.43
CA SER A 352 -4.88 -14.95 13.58
C SER A 352 -4.04 -15.80 14.54
N THR A 353 -2.77 -15.45 14.78
CA THR A 353 -1.94 -16.14 15.79
C THR A 353 -2.03 -15.58 17.19
N ARG A 354 -2.58 -14.37 17.32
CA ARG A 354 -2.93 -13.83 18.62
C ARG A 354 -4.37 -14.24 18.83
N VAL A 355 -4.57 -15.39 19.46
CA VAL A 355 -5.88 -15.90 19.91
C VAL A 355 -6.78 -14.71 20.17
N ALA A 356 -7.91 -14.64 19.46
CA ALA A 356 -8.86 -13.53 19.60
C ALA A 356 -9.08 -13.31 21.11
N PRO A 357 -9.00 -12.06 21.63
CA PRO A 357 -9.29 -11.83 23.03
C PRO A 357 -10.69 -12.40 23.29
N ALA A 358 -10.74 -13.43 24.13
CA ALA A 358 -11.95 -14.08 24.58
C ALA A 358 -12.92 -13.07 25.20
#